data_AF-A0A1G3LRI1-F1
#
_entry.id   AF-A0A1G3LRI1-F1
#
_cell.length_a   1.000
_cell.length_b   1.000
_cell.length_c   1.000
_cell.angle_alpha   90.00
_cell.angle_beta   90.00
_cell.angle_gamma   90.00
#
_symmetry.space_group_name_H-M   'P 1'
#
loop_
_entity.id
_entity.type
_entity.pdbx_description
1 polymer ?
#
loop_
_entity_poly.entity_id
_entity_poly.type
_entity_poly.pdbx_seq_one_letter_code
_entity_poly.pdbx_strand_id
1 'polypeptide(L)'
;MEVQTVYFEKPGRQNTPEALRIARRRAEELGIRQVVLASSHGSTALAAAEAFRGTNIELIAVSISAAFGPEGWTMSPEERRRVEAQDVRLLTVQHGLADGVAEGFFGGVTPGTVMAETLRRFSQGLKVAVEVSIMAAEAGWLEAGREVVALGGTDEGADTAVVLRPAFARKIKELAVCELLCKPRLP
;
A
#
# COMPACT_ATOMS: atom_id res chain seq x y z
N MET A 1 25.16 0.18 -5.78
CA MET A 1 23.99 0.75 -6.47
C MET A 1 23.58 2.00 -5.71
N GLU A 2 23.33 3.08 -6.43
CA GLU A 2 22.80 4.32 -5.85
C GLU A 2 21.33 4.46 -6.24
N VAL A 3 20.47 4.84 -5.29
CA VAL A 3 19.03 5.02 -5.50
C VAL A 3 18.64 6.38 -4.94
N GLN A 4 17.87 7.14 -5.71
CA GLN A 4 17.36 8.45 -5.29
C GLN A 4 16.08 8.28 -4.47
N THR A 5 16.04 8.88 -3.27
CA THR A 5 14.82 8.98 -2.45
C THR A 5 14.31 10.42 -2.44
N VAL A 6 13.00 10.61 -2.64
CA VAL A 6 12.34 11.93 -2.55
C VAL A 6 11.67 12.11 -1.19
N TYR A 7 11.92 13.24 -0.54
CA TYR A 7 11.26 13.61 0.72
C TYR A 7 10.27 14.76 0.48
N PHE A 8 8.98 14.49 0.66
CA PHE A 8 7.94 15.51 0.54
C PHE A 8 7.91 16.41 1.78
N GLU A 9 7.64 17.70 1.60
CA GLU A 9 7.61 18.66 2.72
C GLU A 9 6.47 18.36 3.70
N LYS A 10 5.30 17.95 3.17
CA LYS A 10 4.08 17.67 3.96
C LYS A 10 3.47 16.32 3.56
N PRO A 11 2.88 15.58 4.50
CA PRO A 11 2.14 14.35 4.20
C PRO A 11 0.82 14.62 3.46
N GLY A 12 0.26 13.58 2.84
CA GLY A 12 -1.09 13.59 2.28
C GLY A 12 -1.22 13.60 0.75
N ARG A 13 -2.48 13.64 0.30
CA ARG A 13 -2.92 13.36 -1.08
C ARG A 13 -2.26 14.19 -2.17
N GLN A 14 -1.79 15.40 -1.87
CA GLN A 14 -1.12 16.27 -2.85
C GLN A 14 0.12 15.62 -3.45
N ASN A 15 0.72 14.65 -2.76
CA ASN A 15 1.91 13.94 -3.22
C ASN A 15 1.59 12.77 -4.16
N THR A 16 0.31 12.38 -4.31
CA THR A 16 -0.11 11.19 -5.07
C THR A 16 0.43 11.16 -6.50
N PRO A 17 0.33 12.23 -7.30
CA PRO A 17 0.82 12.21 -8.69
C PRO A 17 2.33 11.94 -8.74
N GLU A 18 3.10 12.56 -7.86
CA GLU A 18 4.55 12.42 -7.84
C GLU A 18 4.99 11.07 -7.27
N ALA A 19 4.32 10.58 -6.22
CA ALA A 19 4.57 9.24 -5.68
C ALA A 19 4.33 8.14 -6.74
N LEU A 20 3.24 8.24 -7.50
CA LEU A 20 2.94 7.31 -8.60
C LEU A 20 3.98 7.40 -9.72
N ARG A 21 4.41 8.62 -10.09
CA ARG A 21 5.46 8.82 -11.10
C ARG A 21 6.78 8.16 -10.69
N ILE A 22 7.21 8.36 -9.43
CA ILE A 22 8.42 7.76 -8.87
C ILE A 22 8.30 6.23 -8.84
N ALA A 23 7.17 5.71 -8.37
CA ALA A 23 6.88 4.28 -8.30
C ALA A 23 6.92 3.61 -9.68
N ARG A 24 6.25 4.21 -10.68
CA ARG A 24 6.27 3.71 -12.07
C ARG A 24 7.67 3.64 -12.62
N ARG A 25 8.41 4.75 -12.56
CA ARG A 25 9.78 4.83 -13.08
C ARG A 25 10.62 3.70 -12.48
N ARG A 26 10.55 3.51 -11.16
CA ARG A 26 11.35 2.48 -10.49
C ARG A 26 10.92 1.06 -10.85
N ALA A 27 9.61 0.82 -10.96
CA ALA A 27 9.10 -0.47 -11.39
C ALA A 27 9.60 -0.84 -12.80
N GLU A 28 9.58 0.11 -13.73
CA GLU A 28 10.11 -0.07 -15.09
C GLU A 28 11.63 -0.33 -15.08
N GLU A 29 12.41 0.45 -14.32
CA GLU A 29 13.88 0.29 -14.19
C GLU A 29 14.28 -1.10 -13.66
N LEU A 30 13.50 -1.65 -12.72
CA LEU A 30 13.79 -2.95 -12.10
C LEU A 30 13.09 -4.13 -12.79
N GLY A 31 12.23 -3.86 -13.78
CA GLY A 31 11.40 -4.90 -14.41
C GLY A 31 10.37 -5.53 -13.46
N ILE A 32 9.95 -4.80 -12.43
CA ILE A 32 8.91 -5.21 -11.48
C ILE A 32 7.56 -5.23 -12.20
N ARG A 33 6.78 -6.29 -12.00
CA ARG A 33 5.52 -6.54 -12.70
C ARG A 33 4.27 -6.30 -11.86
N GLN A 34 4.41 -6.11 -10.55
CA GLN A 34 3.29 -5.94 -9.64
C GLN A 34 3.46 -4.69 -8.78
N VAL A 35 2.41 -3.87 -8.73
CA VAL A 35 2.30 -2.71 -7.85
C VAL A 35 1.08 -2.90 -6.97
N VAL A 36 1.28 -2.77 -5.66
CA VAL A 36 0.19 -2.77 -4.68
C VAL A 36 0.03 -1.39 -4.06
N LEU A 37 -1.20 -0.94 -3.85
CA LEU A 37 -1.49 0.36 -3.26
C LEU A 37 -2.74 0.35 -2.39
N ALA A 38 -2.74 1.19 -1.35
CA ALA A 38 -3.96 1.46 -0.58
C ALA A 38 -4.91 2.40 -1.34
N SER A 39 -6.21 2.10 -1.31
CA SER A 39 -7.24 3.02 -1.79
C SER A 39 -8.61 2.74 -1.16
N SER A 40 -9.02 3.57 -0.19
CA SER A 40 -10.30 3.40 0.53
C SER A 40 -11.51 3.64 -0.38
N HIS A 41 -11.53 4.77 -1.09
CA HIS A 41 -12.62 5.18 -2.01
C HIS A 41 -12.25 5.07 -3.51
N GLY A 42 -11.09 4.50 -3.83
CA GLY A 42 -10.70 4.19 -5.22
C GLY A 42 -10.03 5.34 -5.99
N SER A 43 -10.04 6.58 -5.48
CA SER A 43 -9.41 7.73 -6.15
C SER A 43 -7.92 7.52 -6.45
N THR A 44 -7.17 6.96 -5.49
CA THR A 44 -5.75 6.60 -5.66
C THR A 44 -5.57 5.47 -6.68
N ALA A 45 -6.46 4.48 -6.69
CA ALA A 45 -6.44 3.38 -7.65
C ALA A 45 -6.68 3.87 -9.09
N LEU A 46 -7.64 4.77 -9.29
CA LEU A 46 -7.89 5.41 -10.59
C LEU A 46 -6.70 6.27 -11.05
N ALA A 47 -6.10 7.03 -10.14
CA ALA A 47 -4.88 7.80 -10.45
C ALA A 47 -3.71 6.88 -10.82
N ALA A 48 -3.57 5.73 -10.17
CA ALA A 48 -2.57 4.73 -10.53
C ALA A 48 -2.84 4.12 -11.91
N ALA A 49 -4.08 3.79 -12.24
CA ALA A 49 -4.45 3.29 -13.56
C ALA A 49 -4.04 4.25 -14.68
N GLU A 50 -4.27 5.56 -14.49
CA GLU A 50 -3.80 6.59 -15.41
C GLU A 50 -2.27 6.65 -15.46
N ALA A 51 -1.59 6.73 -14.31
CA ALA A 51 -0.15 6.90 -14.23
C ALA A 51 0.63 5.72 -14.84
N PHE A 52 0.10 4.49 -14.73
CA PHE A 52 0.70 3.26 -15.24
C PHE A 52 0.14 2.82 -16.59
N ARG A 53 -0.69 3.65 -17.25
CA ARG A 53 -1.22 3.34 -18.57
C ARG A 53 -0.10 3.06 -19.58
N GLY A 54 -0.27 2.00 -20.36
CA GLY A 54 0.70 1.57 -21.39
C GLY A 54 1.87 0.75 -20.84
N THR A 55 1.89 0.44 -19.54
CA THR A 55 2.84 -0.50 -18.95
C THR A 55 2.23 -1.90 -18.88
N ASN A 56 3.07 -2.93 -18.73
CA ASN A 56 2.63 -4.30 -18.45
C ASN A 56 2.60 -4.60 -16.93
N ILE A 57 2.44 -3.57 -16.11
CA ILE A 57 2.47 -3.67 -14.65
C ILE A 57 1.05 -3.93 -14.16
N GLU A 58 0.88 -5.01 -13.41
CA GLU A 58 -0.36 -5.34 -12.74
C GLU A 58 -0.57 -4.42 -11.53
N LEU A 59 -1.73 -3.76 -11.48
CA LEU A 59 -2.13 -2.90 -10.37
C LEU A 59 -3.08 -3.64 -9.43
N ILE A 60 -2.73 -3.65 -8.15
CA ILE A 60 -3.52 -4.23 -7.07
C ILE A 60 -3.87 -3.14 -6.06
N ALA A 61 -5.13 -2.72 -6.05
CA ALA A 61 -5.64 -1.81 -5.03
C ALA A 61 -6.20 -2.60 -3.85
N VAL A 62 -5.84 -2.20 -2.63
CA VAL A 62 -6.38 -2.74 -1.39
C VAL A 62 -7.27 -1.67 -0.75
N SER A 63 -8.56 -1.97 -0.63
CA SER A 63 -9.53 -1.13 0.07
C SER A 63 -9.71 -1.56 1.52
N ILE A 64 -10.26 -0.65 2.32
CA ILE A 64 -10.48 -0.87 3.74
C ILE A 64 -11.53 -1.95 3.99
N SER A 65 -11.36 -2.71 5.08
CA SER A 65 -12.28 -3.77 5.50
C SER A 65 -13.71 -3.25 5.71
N ALA A 66 -14.71 -4.09 5.44
CA ALA A 66 -16.12 -3.81 5.70
C ALA A 66 -16.42 -3.49 7.18
N ALA A 67 -15.53 -3.89 8.10
CA ALA A 67 -15.63 -3.53 9.52
C ALA A 67 -15.60 -2.01 9.76
N PHE A 68 -15.03 -1.24 8.84
CA PHE A 68 -14.92 0.24 8.91
C PHE A 68 -16.11 0.97 8.26
N GLY A 69 -17.24 0.28 8.09
CA GLY A 69 -18.49 0.85 7.58
C GLY A 69 -19.05 1.99 8.43
N PRO A 70 -19.09 1.87 9.78
CA PRO A 70 -19.55 2.95 10.66
C PRO A 70 -18.78 4.27 10.53
N GLU A 71 -17.51 4.21 10.12
CA GLU A 71 -16.63 5.36 9.89
C GLU A 71 -16.83 5.99 8.50
N GLY A 72 -17.59 5.33 7.62
CA GLY A 72 -17.86 5.79 6.26
C GLY A 72 -16.68 5.63 5.31
N TRP A 73 -15.67 4.83 5.67
CA TRP A 73 -14.43 4.68 4.88
C TRP A 73 -14.51 3.57 3.82
N THR A 74 -15.53 2.73 3.88
CA THR A 74 -15.69 1.57 3.00
C THR A 74 -16.03 2.00 1.58
N MET A 75 -15.35 1.37 0.61
CA MET A 75 -15.65 1.51 -0.80
C MET A 75 -17.08 1.06 -1.12
N SER A 76 -17.84 1.91 -1.81
CA SER A 76 -19.15 1.57 -2.35
C SER A 76 -19.06 0.61 -3.56
N PRO A 77 -20.14 -0.12 -3.88
CA PRO A 77 -20.18 -0.95 -5.09
C PRO A 77 -19.96 -0.17 -6.39
N GLU A 78 -20.34 1.11 -6.44
CA GLU A 78 -20.13 1.96 -7.61
C GLU A 78 -18.66 2.36 -7.77
N GLU A 79 -18.00 2.79 -6.69
CA GLU A 79 -16.57 3.06 -6.69
C GLU A 79 -15.77 1.82 -7.08
N ARG A 80 -16.11 0.65 -6.54
CA ARG A 80 -15.46 -0.62 -6.93
C ARG A 80 -15.57 -0.88 -8.43
N ARG A 81 -16.78 -0.80 -9.00
CA ARG A 81 -16.99 -1.00 -10.45
C ARG A 81 -16.18 -0.02 -11.29
N ARG A 82 -16.06 1.23 -10.87
CA ARG A 82 -15.27 2.25 -11.57
C ARG A 82 -13.78 1.90 -11.58
N VAL A 83 -13.24 1.39 -10.47
CA VAL A 83 -11.84 0.99 -10.38
C VAL A 83 -11.56 -0.28 -11.20
N GLU A 84 -12.40 -1.30 -11.08
CA GLU A 84 -12.26 -2.56 -11.83
C GLU A 84 -12.36 -2.34 -13.34
N ALA A 85 -13.17 -1.38 -13.79
CA ALA A 85 -13.27 -0.98 -15.19
C ALA A 85 -11.99 -0.32 -15.75
N GLN A 86 -10.97 -0.07 -14.94
CA GLN A 86 -9.66 0.44 -15.34
C GLN A 86 -8.56 -0.62 -15.22
N ASP A 87 -8.92 -1.91 -15.26
CA ASP A 87 -8.02 -3.06 -15.15
C ASP A 87 -7.21 -3.12 -13.85
N VAL A 88 -7.69 -2.46 -12.80
CA VAL A 88 -7.11 -2.54 -11.45
C VAL A 88 -7.82 -3.65 -10.66
N ARG A 89 -7.05 -4.61 -10.15
CA ARG A 89 -7.59 -5.64 -9.26
C ARG A 89 -7.87 -5.04 -7.89
N LEU A 90 -9.06 -5.27 -7.34
CA LEU A 90 -9.46 -4.66 -6.07
C LEU A 90 -9.72 -5.68 -4.96
N LEU A 91 -8.87 -5.65 -3.93
CA LEU A 91 -8.92 -6.52 -2.77
C LEU A 91 -9.55 -5.80 -1.57
N THR A 92 -10.40 -6.50 -0.84
CA THR A 92 -10.94 -6.05 0.45
C THR A 92 -10.81 -7.20 1.44
N VAL A 93 -9.94 -7.06 2.44
CA VAL A 93 -9.68 -8.09 3.47
C VAL A 93 -9.40 -7.42 4.82
N GLN A 94 -9.28 -8.21 5.89
CA GLN A 94 -8.86 -7.73 7.20
C GLN A 94 -7.49 -7.04 7.12
N HIS A 95 -7.29 -5.97 7.90
CA HIS A 95 -6.00 -5.32 8.06
C HIS A 95 -4.90 -6.31 8.47
N GLY A 96 -3.72 -6.15 7.87
CA GLY A 96 -2.60 -7.07 8.05
C GLY A 96 -1.78 -6.83 9.32
N LEU A 97 -1.82 -5.63 9.91
CA LEU A 97 -0.99 -5.27 11.08
C LEU A 97 -1.78 -4.83 12.31
N ALA A 98 -3.07 -4.53 12.19
CA ALA A 98 -3.90 -4.07 13.30
C ALA A 98 -5.37 -4.45 13.07
N ASP A 99 -6.24 -4.07 14.00
CA ASP A 99 -7.71 -4.14 13.86
C ASP A 99 -8.25 -5.54 13.53
N GLY A 100 -7.53 -6.58 13.96
CA GLY A 100 -7.88 -7.97 13.77
C GLY A 100 -8.31 -8.65 15.07
N VAL A 101 -8.32 -9.98 15.05
CA VAL A 101 -8.69 -10.81 16.22
C VAL A 101 -7.82 -10.50 17.43
N ALA A 102 -6.51 -10.28 17.25
CA ALA A 102 -5.61 -10.00 18.36
C ALA A 102 -6.01 -8.72 19.09
N GLU A 103 -6.33 -7.65 18.37
CA GLU A 103 -6.77 -6.38 18.95
C GLU A 103 -8.17 -6.51 19.57
N GLY A 104 -9.05 -7.32 18.98
CA GLY A 104 -10.37 -7.62 19.55
C GLY A 104 -10.31 -8.34 20.90
N PHE A 105 -9.28 -9.16 21.14
CA PHE A 105 -9.09 -9.88 22.41
C PHE A 105 -8.24 -9.11 23.43
N PHE A 106 -7.15 -8.51 22.97
CA PHE A 106 -6.10 -7.96 23.84
C PHE A 106 -6.05 -6.43 23.85
N GLY A 107 -6.89 -5.77 23.05
CA GLY A 107 -6.85 -4.33 22.86
C GLY A 107 -5.64 -3.87 22.05
N GLY A 108 -5.21 -2.62 22.26
CA GLY A 108 -3.96 -2.12 21.69
C GLY A 108 -2.74 -2.79 22.33
N VAL A 109 -1.59 -2.78 21.65
CA VAL A 109 -0.31 -3.37 22.09
C VAL A 109 -0.21 -4.89 21.86
N THR A 110 -0.60 -5.31 20.67
CA THR A 110 -0.28 -6.61 20.07
C THR A 110 1.05 -6.53 19.29
N PRO A 111 1.69 -7.67 18.94
CA PRO A 111 2.87 -7.65 18.07
C PRO A 111 2.66 -6.92 16.73
N GLY A 112 1.48 -7.05 16.12
CA GLY A 112 1.13 -6.36 14.88
C GLY A 112 1.06 -4.84 15.08
N THR A 113 0.34 -4.37 16.10
CA THR A 113 0.22 -2.93 16.37
C THR A 113 1.55 -2.30 16.78
N VAL A 114 2.43 -3.02 17.49
CA VAL A 114 3.80 -2.58 17.78
C VAL A 114 4.61 -2.40 16.48
N MET A 115 4.49 -3.35 15.55
CA MET A 115 5.13 -3.22 14.23
C MET A 115 4.55 -2.03 13.45
N ALA A 116 3.23 -1.86 13.43
CA ALA A 116 2.57 -0.72 12.80
C ALA A 116 3.06 0.62 13.35
N GLU A 117 3.08 0.78 14.68
CA GLU A 117 3.57 2.00 15.33
C GLU A 117 5.06 2.26 15.07
N THR A 118 5.86 1.20 14.96
CA THR A 118 7.28 1.32 14.59
C THR A 118 7.43 1.85 13.15
N LEU A 119 6.68 1.30 12.19
CA LEU A 119 6.71 1.75 10.80
C LEU A 119 6.21 3.19 10.64
N ARG A 120 5.22 3.60 11.45
CA ARG A 120 4.74 4.99 11.51
C ARG A 120 5.78 6.00 11.98
N ARG A 121 6.93 5.57 12.54
CA ARG A 121 8.05 6.48 12.82
C ARG A 121 8.83 6.87 11.56
N PHE A 122 8.62 6.19 10.43
CA PHE A 122 9.14 6.59 9.13
C PHE A 122 8.14 7.47 8.37
N SER A 123 6.89 6.99 8.26
CA SER A 123 5.69 7.70 7.78
C SER A 123 4.44 6.83 7.97
N GLN A 124 3.25 7.43 8.05
CA GLN A 124 1.99 6.68 7.97
C GLN A 124 1.93 5.82 6.70
N GLY A 125 2.32 6.40 5.56
CA GLY A 125 2.33 5.70 4.28
C GLY A 125 3.25 4.47 4.25
N LEU A 126 4.36 4.44 5.01
CA LEU A 126 5.21 3.24 5.07
C LEU A 126 4.49 2.08 5.78
N LYS A 127 3.84 2.36 6.92
CA LYS A 127 3.02 1.36 7.62
C LYS A 127 1.97 0.80 6.67
N VAL A 128 1.27 1.68 5.96
CA VAL A 128 0.20 1.30 5.03
C VAL A 128 0.74 0.46 3.88
N ALA A 129 1.84 0.88 3.23
CA ALA A 129 2.46 0.15 2.13
C ALA A 129 2.86 -1.29 2.52
N VAL A 130 3.42 -1.46 3.72
CA VAL A 130 3.76 -2.79 4.26
C VAL A 130 2.50 -3.61 4.55
N GLU A 131 1.49 -3.00 5.18
CA GLU A 131 0.24 -3.69 5.53
C GLU A 131 -0.52 -4.21 4.30
N VAL A 132 -0.73 -3.37 3.29
CA VAL A 132 -1.44 -3.78 2.06
C VAL A 132 -0.68 -4.84 1.28
N SER A 133 0.65 -4.87 1.40
CA SER A 133 1.48 -5.91 0.81
C SER A 133 1.28 -7.26 1.48
N ILE A 134 1.14 -7.28 2.82
CA ILE A 134 0.80 -8.49 3.57
C ILE A 134 -0.59 -8.97 3.18
N MET A 135 -1.58 -8.06 3.14
CA MET A 135 -2.96 -8.36 2.77
C MET A 135 -3.04 -8.98 1.37
N ALA A 136 -2.36 -8.39 0.38
CA ALA A 136 -2.36 -8.89 -0.98
C ALA A 136 -1.56 -10.20 -1.14
N ALA A 137 -0.51 -10.41 -0.35
CA ALA A 137 0.20 -11.70 -0.30
C ALA A 137 -0.69 -12.81 0.27
N GLU A 138 -1.40 -12.57 1.38
CA GLU A 138 -2.34 -13.53 1.99
C GLU A 138 -3.47 -13.93 1.04
N ALA A 139 -3.93 -13.01 0.19
CA ALA A 139 -4.92 -13.29 -0.85
C ALA A 139 -4.36 -14.08 -2.05
N GLY A 140 -3.04 -14.31 -2.11
CA GLY A 140 -2.37 -14.92 -3.25
C GLY A 140 -2.28 -14.01 -4.48
N TRP A 141 -2.37 -12.69 -4.29
CA TRP A 141 -2.36 -11.70 -5.38
C TRP A 141 -0.96 -11.15 -5.64
N LEU A 142 -0.08 -11.16 -4.64
CA LEU A 142 1.34 -10.88 -4.81
C LEU A 142 2.16 -12.17 -4.76
N GLU A 143 3.16 -12.26 -5.63
CA GLU A 143 4.15 -13.33 -5.57
C GLU A 143 5.11 -13.12 -4.40
N ALA A 144 4.91 -13.86 -3.30
CA ALA A 144 5.77 -13.79 -2.13
C ALA A 144 7.25 -14.01 -2.48
N GLY A 145 8.13 -13.20 -1.88
CA GLY A 145 9.57 -13.29 -2.09
C GLY A 145 10.11 -12.67 -3.38
N ARG A 146 9.26 -12.18 -4.30
CA ARG A 146 9.66 -11.31 -5.43
C ARG A 146 9.54 -9.84 -5.05
N GLU A 147 10.34 -9.00 -5.69
CA GLU A 147 10.23 -7.55 -5.49
C GLU A 147 8.96 -7.00 -6.13
N VAL A 148 8.25 -6.18 -5.37
CA VAL A 148 7.05 -5.45 -5.78
C VAL A 148 7.22 -3.98 -5.40
N VAL A 149 6.48 -3.10 -6.05
CA VAL A 149 6.36 -1.72 -5.57
C VAL A 149 5.09 -1.59 -4.74
N ALA A 150 5.21 -1.04 -3.54
CA ALA A 150 4.09 -0.82 -2.64
C ALA A 150 3.92 0.67 -2.32
N LEU A 151 2.68 1.15 -2.36
CA LEU A 151 2.34 2.53 -2.03
C LEU A 151 1.32 2.62 -0.89
N GLY A 152 1.53 3.63 -0.05
CA GLY A 152 0.61 4.02 1.02
C GLY A 152 0.60 5.55 1.18
N GLY A 153 -0.33 6.05 1.96
CA GLY A 153 -0.47 7.48 2.20
C GLY A 153 -0.91 7.80 3.62
N THR A 154 -0.92 9.10 3.91
CA THR A 154 -1.45 9.68 5.13
C THR A 154 -2.85 10.22 4.86
N ASP A 155 -3.85 9.74 5.61
CA ASP A 155 -5.28 10.02 5.48
C ASP A 155 -5.87 9.64 4.11
N GLU A 156 -5.54 10.41 3.07
CA GLU A 156 -5.99 10.21 1.69
C GLU A 156 -4.80 10.19 0.71
N GLY A 157 -4.96 9.45 -0.39
CA GLY A 157 -3.98 9.43 -1.47
C GLY A 157 -2.75 8.56 -1.16
N ALA A 158 -1.65 8.83 -1.85
CA ALA A 158 -0.36 8.17 -1.62
C ALA A 158 0.74 9.22 -1.46
N ASP A 159 1.56 9.06 -0.42
CA ASP A 159 2.72 9.93 -0.17
C ASP A 159 4.00 9.15 0.10
N THR A 160 3.93 7.82 0.15
CA THR A 160 5.05 6.93 0.42
C THR A 160 5.04 5.80 -0.60
N ALA A 161 6.20 5.52 -1.21
CA ALA A 161 6.40 4.40 -2.12
C ALA A 161 7.71 3.67 -1.80
N VAL A 162 7.67 2.34 -1.85
CA VAL A 162 8.80 1.47 -1.56
C VAL A 162 8.91 0.33 -2.56
N VAL A 163 10.12 -0.18 -2.78
CA VAL A 163 10.32 -1.55 -3.27
C VAL A 163 10.37 -2.45 -2.05
N LEU A 164 9.59 -3.52 -2.03
CA LEU A 164 9.64 -4.52 -0.97
C LEU A 164 9.49 -5.94 -1.50
N ARG A 165 9.92 -6.91 -0.70
CA ARG A 165 9.62 -8.33 -0.89
C ARG A 165 8.52 -8.71 0.10
N PRO A 166 7.29 -9.01 -0.37
CA PRO A 166 6.19 -9.32 0.52
C PRO A 166 6.36 -10.72 1.10
N ALA A 167 5.77 -10.93 2.29
CA ALA A 167 5.70 -12.22 2.96
C ALA A 167 4.32 -12.41 3.59
N PHE A 168 3.93 -13.67 3.76
CA PHE A 168 2.75 -14.04 4.56
C PHE A 168 2.93 -13.61 6.01
N ALA A 169 1.86 -13.24 6.71
CA ALA A 169 1.86 -12.81 8.10
C ALA A 169 2.48 -13.88 9.02
N ARG A 170 2.18 -15.17 8.78
CA ARG A 170 2.79 -16.30 9.51
C ARG A 170 4.32 -16.40 9.34
N LYS A 171 4.89 -15.70 8.36
CA LYS A 171 6.31 -15.64 8.00
C LYS A 171 6.81 -14.19 7.94
N ILE A 172 6.23 -13.28 8.71
CA ILE A 172 6.47 -11.83 8.60
C ILE A 172 7.95 -11.42 8.64
N LYS A 173 8.81 -12.20 9.30
CA LYS A 173 10.27 -11.97 9.35
C LYS A 173 10.96 -12.11 7.99
N GLU A 174 10.32 -12.72 7.00
CA GLU A 174 10.80 -12.83 5.61
C GLU A 174 10.51 -11.56 4.79
N LEU A 175 9.62 -10.66 5.27
CA LEU A 175 9.33 -9.40 4.60
C LEU A 175 10.56 -8.48 4.66
N ALA A 176 10.89 -7.86 3.53
CA ALA A 176 11.99 -6.90 3.45
C ALA A 176 11.56 -5.65 2.70
N VAL A 177 11.74 -4.48 3.32
CA VAL A 177 11.70 -3.19 2.61
C VAL A 177 13.08 -3.02 1.96
N CYS A 178 13.12 -3.11 0.63
CA CYS A 178 14.36 -3.13 -0.15
C CYS A 178 14.83 -1.71 -0.49
N GLU A 179 13.90 -0.83 -0.87
CA GLU A 179 14.19 0.55 -1.24
C GLU A 179 13.07 1.48 -0.77
N LEU A 180 13.46 2.65 -0.25
CA LEU A 180 12.53 3.74 0.07
C LEU A 180 12.57 4.78 -1.06
N LEU A 181 11.52 4.85 -1.88
CA LEU A 181 11.52 5.66 -3.10
C LEU A 181 11.07 7.10 -2.82
N CYS A 182 10.01 7.24 -2.03
CA CYS A 182 9.59 8.53 -1.52
C CYS A 182 8.84 8.38 -0.20
N LYS A 183 8.85 9.44 0.62
CA LYS A 183 7.99 9.59 1.80
C LYS A 183 7.89 11.05 2.24
N PRO A 184 6.94 11.43 3.10
CA PRO A 184 7.00 12.69 3.82
C PRO A 184 8.29 12.82 4.66
N ARG A 185 8.85 14.02 4.75
CA ARG A 185 10.05 14.30 5.55
C ARG A 185 9.80 14.01 7.03
N LEU A 186 8.64 14.46 7.53
CA LEU A 186 8.16 14.18 8.88
C LEU A 186 7.08 13.09 8.83
N PRO A 187 7.04 12.15 9.79
CA PRO A 187 6.13 11.01 9.75
C PRO A 187 4.64 11.34 9.91
#